data_AF-A0A3A9KAX9-F1
#
_entry.id   AF-A0A3A9KAX9-F1
#
_cell.length_a   1.000
_cell.length_b   1.000
_cell.length_c   1.000
_cell.angle_alpha   90.00
_cell.angle_beta   90.00
_cell.angle_gamma   90.00
#
_symmetry.space_group_name_H-M   'P 1'
#
loop_
_entity.id
_entity.type
_entity.pdbx_description
1 polymer ?
#
loop_
_entity_poly.entity_id
_entity_poly.type
_entity_poly.pdbx_seq_one_letter_code
_entity_poly.pdbx_strand_id
1 'polypeptide(L)'
;MFRRSFHPIILVIIGFAIFGIGMQLFTNPTQFFTQILVTVGIVAILLLVMKKFIIPRLMGNQASFTQQRSQQIKQTQSRKPTASFKKKQKEKKKSISRPLVKRQSDVKLTVIEGKKNKKKSRALF
;
A
#
# COMPACT_ATOMS: atom_id res chain seq x y z
N MET A 1 -12.45 22.11 -22.38
CA MET A 1 -11.66 23.33 -22.19
C MET A 1 -11.07 23.32 -20.79
N PHE A 2 -9.79 22.98 -20.63
CA PHE A 2 -9.12 23.00 -19.32
C PHE A 2 -8.81 24.45 -18.94
N ARG A 3 -9.70 25.10 -18.19
CA ARG A 3 -9.36 26.33 -17.46
C ARG A 3 -8.62 25.93 -16.18
N ARG A 4 -7.36 25.50 -16.32
CA ARG A 4 -6.49 25.29 -15.16
C ARG A 4 -5.75 26.59 -14.92
N SER A 5 -6.23 27.39 -13.98
CA SER A 5 -5.54 28.60 -13.53
C SER A 5 -4.24 28.19 -12.86
N PHE A 6 -3.13 28.31 -13.58
CA PHE A 6 -1.81 28.21 -12.99
C PHE A 6 -1.61 29.42 -12.08
N HIS A 7 -1.35 29.17 -10.80
CA HIS A 7 -1.08 30.25 -9.85
C HIS A 7 0.21 30.95 -10.28
N PRO A 8 0.23 32.29 -10.48
CA PRO A 8 1.41 32.99 -10.99
C PRO A 8 2.66 32.75 -10.15
N ILE A 9 2.50 32.59 -8.83
CA ILE A 9 3.59 32.26 -7.89
C ILE A 9 4.25 30.93 -8.24
N ILE A 10 3.45 29.91 -8.58
CA ILE A 10 3.97 28.59 -8.96
C ILE A 10 4.77 28.69 -10.26
N LEU A 11 4.31 29.50 -11.21
CA LEU A 11 5.01 29.73 -12.47
C LEU A 11 6.35 30.44 -12.24
N VAL A 12 6.39 31.42 -11.35
CA VAL A 12 7.63 32.12 -10.96
C VAL A 12 8.61 31.17 -10.27
N ILE A 13 8.15 30.34 -9.34
CA ILE A 13 9.01 29.35 -8.66
C ILE A 13 9.60 28.35 -9.68
N ILE A 14 8.77 27.84 -10.59
CA ILE A 14 9.22 26.93 -11.64
C ILE A 14 10.22 27.65 -12.56
N GLY A 15 9.96 28.90 -12.94
CA GLY A 15 10.86 29.72 -13.74
C GLY A 15 12.23 29.91 -13.08
N PHE A 16 12.26 30.27 -11.80
CA PHE A 16 13.50 30.38 -11.03
C PHE A 16 14.22 29.03 -10.86
N ALA A 17 13.49 27.93 -10.67
CA ALA A 17 14.09 26.61 -10.58
C ALA A 17 14.79 26.23 -11.90
N ILE A 18 14.13 26.43 -13.04
CA ILE A 18 14.73 26.19 -14.36
C ILE A 18 15.92 27.11 -14.59
N PHE A 19 15.80 28.39 -14.25
CA PHE A 19 16.88 29.36 -14.40
C PHE A 19 18.10 29.02 -13.53
N GLY A 20 17.88 28.64 -12.27
CA GLY A 20 18.94 28.22 -11.35
C GLY A 20 19.66 26.97 -11.84
N ILE A 21 18.93 25.95 -12.30
CA ILE A 21 19.50 24.75 -12.89
C ILE A 21 20.27 25.07 -14.17
N GLY A 22 19.69 25.92 -15.04
CA GLY A 22 20.34 26.37 -16.26
C GLY A 22 21.66 27.09 -15.98
N MET A 23 21.67 28.05 -15.05
CA MET A 23 22.88 28.78 -14.66
C MET A 23 23.94 27.86 -14.05
N GLN A 24 23.55 26.89 -13.23
CA GLN A 24 24.49 25.90 -12.69
C GLN A 24 25.10 25.03 -13.80
N LEU A 25 24.32 24.70 -14.85
CA LEU A 25 24.80 23.94 -15.99
C LEU A 25 25.78 24.73 -16.87
N PHE A 26 25.61 26.04 -17.04
CA PHE A 26 26.54 26.87 -17.81
C PHE A 26 27.82 27.21 -17.04
N THR A 27 27.71 27.48 -15.74
CA THR A 27 28.86 27.88 -14.92
C THR A 27 29.77 26.71 -14.57
N ASN A 28 29.22 25.56 -14.16
CA ASN A 28 29.99 24.39 -13.77
C ASN A 28 29.25 23.07 -14.11
N PRO A 29 29.16 22.71 -15.41
CA PRO A 29 28.44 21.51 -15.84
C PRO A 29 29.03 20.22 -15.24
N THR A 30 30.35 20.13 -15.17
CA THR A 30 31.07 18.96 -14.64
C THR A 30 30.71 18.70 -13.18
N GLN A 31 30.65 19.74 -12.35
CA GLN A 31 30.28 19.62 -10.95
C GLN A 31 28.80 19.20 -10.79
N PHE A 32 27.91 19.72 -11.62
CA PHE A 32 26.48 19.36 -11.57
C PHE A 32 26.26 17.87 -11.86
N PHE A 33 26.85 17.34 -12.93
CA PHE A 33 26.72 15.92 -13.28
C PHE A 33 27.40 15.00 -12.26
N THR A 34 28.60 15.36 -11.79
CA THR A 34 29.28 14.58 -10.74
C THR A 34 28.48 14.58 -9.45
N GLN A 35 27.88 15.70 -9.05
CA GLN A 35 27.01 15.75 -7.87
C GLN A 35 25.78 14.85 -8.01
N ILE A 36 25.11 14.83 -9.17
CA ILE A 36 23.99 13.91 -9.43
C ILE A 36 24.47 12.46 -9.32
N LEU A 37 25.60 12.13 -9.96
CA LEU A 37 26.13 10.77 -9.99
C LEU A 37 26.54 10.29 -8.59
N VAL A 38 27.19 11.16 -7.80
CA VAL A 38 27.54 10.90 -6.40
C VAL A 38 26.29 10.73 -5.55
N THR A 39 25.27 11.58 -5.72
CA THR A 39 24.00 11.48 -4.97
C THR A 39 23.29 10.17 -5.28
N VAL A 40 23.17 9.80 -6.56
CA VAL A 40 22.59 8.53 -6.99
C VAL A 40 23.41 7.36 -6.45
N GLY A 41 24.74 7.45 -6.49
CA GLY A 41 25.65 6.45 -5.94
C GLY A 41 25.45 6.24 -4.44
N ILE A 42 25.40 7.31 -3.65
CA ILE A 42 25.17 7.25 -2.20
C ILE A 42 23.80 6.64 -1.90
N VAL A 43 22.74 7.07 -2.59
CA VAL A 43 21.39 6.52 -2.41
C VAL A 43 21.37 5.02 -2.78
N ALA A 44 22.01 4.64 -3.87
CA ALA A 44 22.09 3.24 -4.29
C ALA A 44 22.84 2.37 -3.26
N ILE A 45 23.98 2.85 -2.75
CA ILE A 45 24.74 2.18 -1.69
C ILE A 45 23.90 2.05 -0.43
N LEU A 46 23.25 3.14 0.00
CA LEU A 46 22.39 3.13 1.18
C LEU A 46 21.25 2.12 1.03
N LEU A 47 20.58 2.09 -0.12
CA LEU A 47 19.52 1.12 -0.40
C LEU A 47 20.05 -0.31 -0.44
N LEU A 48 21.22 -0.57 -1.00
CA LEU A 48 21.84 -1.90 -1.00
C LEU A 48 22.21 -2.35 0.42
N VAL A 49 22.78 -1.46 1.22
CA VAL A 49 23.12 -1.75 2.63
C VAL A 49 21.84 -2.02 3.41
N MET A 50 20.82 -1.16 3.28
CA MET A 50 19.51 -1.36 3.91
C MET A 50 18.91 -2.70 3.50
N LYS A 51 18.87 -3.00 2.19
CA LYS A 51 18.28 -4.23 1.67
C LYS A 51 19.04 -5.48 2.07
N LYS A 52 20.37 -5.44 2.14
CA LYS A 52 21.19 -6.63 2.42
C LYS A 52 21.37 -6.88 3.91
N PHE A 53 21.43 -5.84 4.74
CA PHE A 53 21.74 -5.96 6.17
C PHE A 53 20.56 -5.67 7.09
N ILE A 54 19.74 -4.66 6.79
CA ILE A 54 18.65 -4.24 7.68
C ILE A 54 17.36 -5.00 7.38
N ILE A 55 16.91 -5.03 6.13
CA ILE A 55 15.65 -5.67 5.71
C ILE A 55 15.54 -7.15 6.12
N PRO A 56 16.53 -8.04 5.90
CA PRO A 56 16.42 -9.44 6.29
C PRO A 56 16.39 -9.63 7.81
N ARG A 57 17.02 -8.74 8.58
CA ARG A 57 16.97 -8.77 10.06
C ARG A 57 15.62 -8.33 10.61
N LEU A 58 14.90 -7.44 9.91
CA LEU A 58 13.57 -6.97 10.32
C LEU A 58 12.42 -7.83 9.76
N MET A 59 12.58 -8.41 8.57
CA MET A 59 11.50 -9.12 7.85
C MET A 59 11.61 -10.65 7.88
N GLY A 60 12.36 -11.22 8.84
CA GLY A 60 12.63 -12.67 8.95
C GLY A 60 11.42 -13.59 8.83
N ASN A 61 10.19 -13.10 9.10
CA ASN A 61 8.95 -13.89 8.99
C ASN A 61 7.92 -13.36 7.96
N GLN A 62 8.17 -12.25 7.24
CA GLN A 62 7.16 -11.63 6.35
C GLN A 62 7.59 -11.50 4.87
N ALA A 63 8.89 -11.51 4.57
CA ALA A 63 9.39 -11.26 3.20
C ALA A 63 9.05 -12.38 2.20
N SER A 64 8.91 -13.63 2.65
CA SER A 64 8.54 -14.78 1.82
C SER A 64 7.12 -14.66 1.25
N PHE A 65 6.19 -14.00 1.97
CA PHE A 65 4.81 -13.85 1.54
C PHE A 65 4.62 -12.86 0.37
N THR A 66 5.49 -11.86 0.24
CA THR A 66 5.37 -10.83 -0.81
C THR A 66 5.91 -11.32 -2.16
N GLN A 67 6.97 -12.13 -2.15
CA GLN A 67 7.50 -12.72 -3.39
C GLN A 67 6.57 -13.79 -3.98
N GLN A 68 5.90 -14.59 -3.15
CA GLN A 68 4.96 -15.62 -3.66
C GLN A 68 3.68 -15.01 -4.24
N ARG A 69 3.16 -13.91 -3.68
CA ARG A 69 1.98 -13.22 -4.24
C ARG A 69 2.24 -12.58 -5.62
N SER A 70 3.43 -12.06 -5.87
CA SER A 70 3.74 -11.44 -7.17
C SER A 70 3.87 -12.47 -8.31
N GLN A 71 4.21 -13.72 -7.99
CA GLN A 71 4.23 -14.82 -8.96
C GLN A 71 2.82 -15.37 -9.25
N GLN A 72 1.95 -15.47 -8.24
CA GLN A 72 0.57 -15.93 -8.45
C GLN A 72 -0.27 -14.94 -9.26
N ILE A 73 -0.07 -13.63 -9.11
CA ILE A 73 -0.81 -12.62 -9.90
C ILE A 73 -0.45 -12.73 -11.39
N LYS A 74 0.82 -13.02 -11.72
CA LYS A 74 1.28 -13.23 -13.11
C LYS A 74 0.66 -14.48 -13.75
N GLN A 75 0.42 -15.55 -12.98
CA GLN A 75 -0.23 -16.76 -13.50
C GLN A 75 -1.74 -16.57 -13.76
N THR A 76 -2.41 -15.65 -13.07
CA THR A 76 -3.85 -15.41 -13.29
C THR A 76 -4.18 -14.47 -14.46
N GLN A 77 -3.19 -13.74 -14.99
CA GLN A 77 -3.40 -12.81 -16.12
C GLN A 77 -3.33 -13.46 -17.50
N SER A 78 -2.88 -14.72 -17.61
CA SER A 78 -2.74 -15.41 -18.91
C SER A 78 -4.02 -16.09 -19.40
N ARG A 79 -5.14 -15.99 -18.67
CA ARG A 79 -6.42 -16.60 -19.06
C ARG A 79 -7.58 -15.65 -18.83
N LYS A 80 -7.85 -14.75 -19.77
CA LYS A 80 -9.21 -14.34 -20.16
C LYS A 80 -9.21 -13.55 -21.48
N PRO A 81 -10.18 -13.81 -22.37
CA PRO A 81 -10.19 -13.29 -23.73
C PRO A 81 -10.67 -11.84 -23.79
N THR A 82 -10.26 -11.17 -24.86
CA THR A 82 -10.64 -9.83 -25.29
C THR A 82 -12.15 -9.63 -25.39
N ALA A 83 -12.67 -8.58 -24.75
CA ALA A 83 -13.91 -7.94 -25.15
C ALA A 83 -13.77 -6.42 -25.01
N SER A 84 -13.68 -5.74 -26.17
CA SER A 84 -13.76 -4.29 -26.31
C SER A 84 -15.22 -3.88 -26.21
N PHE A 85 -15.58 -2.89 -25.38
CA PHE A 85 -16.69 -1.97 -25.68
C PHE A 85 -16.55 -0.63 -24.93
N LYS A 86 -16.85 0.44 -25.68
CA LYS A 86 -16.74 1.86 -25.34
C LYS A 86 -17.83 2.35 -24.37
N LYS A 87 -17.54 3.56 -23.84
CA LYS A 87 -18.42 4.71 -23.48
C LYS A 87 -18.84 4.92 -22.02
N LYS A 88 -18.38 6.10 -21.55
CA LYS A 88 -19.10 7.19 -20.87
C LYS A 88 -19.43 7.08 -19.35
N GLN A 89 -18.84 8.08 -18.68
CA GLN A 89 -19.48 9.05 -17.78
C GLN A 89 -19.52 8.78 -16.25
N LYS A 90 -19.08 9.87 -15.59
CA LYS A 90 -19.52 10.45 -14.31
C LYS A 90 -18.96 9.85 -13.01
N GLU A 91 -18.19 10.73 -12.37
CA GLU A 91 -18.03 10.94 -10.93
C GLU A 91 -18.90 10.07 -10.02
N LYS A 92 -18.25 9.44 -9.04
CA LYS A 92 -18.59 9.60 -7.62
C LYS A 92 -17.42 9.06 -6.79
N LYS A 93 -16.78 9.94 -6.02
CA LYS A 93 -15.95 9.57 -4.87
C LYS A 93 -16.80 8.69 -3.96
N LYS A 94 -16.57 7.38 -3.94
CA LYS A 94 -17.15 6.51 -2.93
C LYS A 94 -16.20 6.46 -1.74
N SER A 95 -16.63 7.14 -0.68
CA SER A 95 -16.24 6.90 0.71
C SER A 95 -16.01 5.40 0.95
N ILE A 96 -14.89 5.07 1.60
CA ILE A 96 -14.58 3.73 2.08
C ILE A 96 -15.57 3.42 3.21
N SER A 97 -16.78 3.00 2.84
CA SER A 97 -17.70 2.32 3.75
C SER A 97 -17.15 0.92 3.94
N ARG A 98 -16.44 0.71 5.05
CA ARG A 98 -16.07 -0.64 5.50
C ARG A 98 -17.39 -1.37 5.80
N PRO A 99 -17.71 -2.49 5.15
CA PRO A 99 -18.82 -3.30 5.64
C PRO A 99 -18.39 -3.88 6.99
N LEU A 100 -19.08 -3.46 8.05
CA LEU A 100 -19.05 -4.12 9.34
C LEU A 100 -19.63 -5.52 9.09
N VAL A 101 -18.77 -6.49 8.78
CA VAL A 101 -19.15 -7.89 8.64
C VAL A 101 -19.58 -8.33 10.04
N LYS A 102 -20.87 -8.16 10.32
CA LYS A 102 -21.53 -8.77 11.47
C LYS A 102 -21.42 -10.28 11.21
N ARG A 103 -20.39 -10.92 11.74
CA ARG A 103 -20.32 -12.38 11.80
C ARG A 103 -21.52 -12.81 12.64
N GLN A 104 -22.60 -13.23 11.99
CA GLN A 104 -23.62 -14.04 12.63
C GLN A 104 -22.92 -15.33 13.01
N SER A 105 -22.49 -15.42 14.27
CA SER A 105 -22.04 -16.67 14.84
C SER A 105 -23.30 -17.53 14.99
N ASP A 106 -23.39 -18.57 14.16
CA ASP A 106 -24.42 -19.60 14.27
C ASP A 106 -24.12 -20.44 15.52
N VAL A 107 -24.41 -19.86 16.70
CA VAL A 107 -24.17 -20.48 17.99
C VAL A 107 -25.42 -21.28 18.34
N LYS A 108 -25.33 -22.59 18.14
CA LYS A 108 -26.38 -23.52 18.56
C LYS A 108 -26.40 -23.57 20.08
N LEU A 109 -27.33 -22.81 20.68
CA LEU A 109 -27.62 -22.86 22.10
C LEU A 109 -28.20 -24.24 22.42
N THR A 110 -27.37 -25.13 22.96
CA THR A 110 -27.89 -26.36 23.57
C THR A 110 -28.33 -26.02 24.98
N VAL A 111 -29.54 -26.48 25.32
CA VAL A 111 -30.01 -26.41 26.70
C VAL A 111 -29.10 -27.32 27.51
N ILE A 112 -28.26 -26.73 28.37
CA ILE A 112 -27.60 -27.50 29.42
C ILE A 112 -28.69 -27.80 30.43
N GLU A 113 -29.34 -28.95 30.28
CA GLU A 113 -30.20 -29.51 31.30
C GLU A 113 -29.32 -29.87 32.50
N GLY A 114 -29.03 -28.88 33.33
CA GLY A 114 -28.50 -29.12 34.66
C GLY A 114 -29.48 -30.04 35.41
N LYS A 115 -28.95 -30.80 36.36
CA LYS A 115 -29.63 -31.80 37.21
C LYS A 115 -30.79 -31.26 38.07
N LYS A 116 -31.77 -30.59 37.46
CA LYS A 116 -32.83 -29.80 38.10
C LYS A 116 -33.80 -30.66 38.93
N ASN A 117 -33.84 -31.97 38.69
CA ASN A 117 -34.65 -32.93 39.44
C ASN A 117 -33.89 -33.84 40.42
N LYS A 118 -32.61 -33.59 40.73
CA LYS A 118 -31.98 -34.33 41.85
C LYS A 118 -32.38 -33.71 43.19
N LYS A 119 -33.55 -34.11 43.72
CA LYS A 119 -33.86 -33.95 45.15
C LYS A 119 -32.79 -34.70 45.95
N LYS A 120 -32.01 -34.00 46.77
CA LYS A 120 -31.20 -34.66 47.82
C LYS A 120 -32.17 -35.27 48.82
N SER A 121 -32.07 -36.57 49.06
CA SER A 121 -32.74 -37.24 50.17
C SER A 121 -32.28 -36.57 51.46
N ARG A 122 -33.18 -35.85 52.13
CA ARG A 122 -32.96 -35.32 53.48
C ARG A 122 -33.48 -36.37 54.46
N ALA A 123 -32.64 -37.33 54.75
CA ALA A 123 -32.64 -38.12 55.97
C ALA A 123 -31.13 -38.21 56.33
N LEU A 124 -30.66 -37.99 57.56
CA LEU A 124 -31.08 -38.57 58.84
C LEU A 124 -30.53 -37.68 59.97
N PHE A 125 -31.32 -37.44 61.02
CA PHE A 125 -30.86 -37.24 62.40
C PHE A 125 -31.81 -38.05 63.28
#